data_AF-A0A9D6J685-F1
#
_entry.id   AF-A0A9D6J685-F1
#
_cell.length_a   1.000
_cell.length_b   1.000
_cell.length_c   1.000
_cell.angle_alpha   90.00
_cell.angle_beta   90.00
_cell.angle_gamma   90.00
#
_symmetry.space_group_name_H-M   'P 1'
#
loop_
_entity.id
_entity.type
_entity.pdbx_description
1 polymer ?
#
loop_
_entity_poly.entity_id
_entity_poly.type
_entity_poly.pdbx_seq_one_letter_code
_entity_poly.pdbx_strand_id
1 'polypeptide(L)'
;MAIQRGIGNDLEISWKLSFRVGVAKSWSEFRKTRTKNRATPPARKFGYTLVEISISALIFILVGLMVGRTLTQLRTSTQPGLSDRLILQMDARKSADEITKIIRESGEIVRPFIGETSPYLVLKDVINNVCILYLDNDEETSKICNKKLFKLVFYVGNQSGSFKKEDQRILVRSVKRLTFTSVSPFSVSVNATLANLKGEFQFLTHIGIMNLEDLQ
;
A
#
# COMPACT_ATOMS: atom_id res chain seq x y z
N MET A 1 3.63 -18.88 35.89
CA MET A 1 4.03 -19.81 34.80
C MET A 1 4.22 -18.96 33.56
N ALA A 2 5.48 -18.72 33.19
CA ALA A 2 5.87 -17.85 32.08
C ALA A 2 6.35 -18.72 30.92
N ILE A 3 5.82 -18.52 29.73
CA ILE A 3 6.33 -19.15 28.50
C ILE A 3 6.75 -18.05 27.52
N GLN A 4 7.97 -18.24 27.05
CA GLN A 4 8.83 -17.42 26.21
C GLN A 4 8.43 -17.40 24.73
N ARG A 5 8.87 -16.30 24.07
CA ARG A 5 9.57 -16.19 22.76
C ARG A 5 8.91 -16.89 21.55
N GLY A 6 8.69 -16.23 20.41
CA GLY A 6 9.61 -15.34 19.71
C GLY A 6 9.90 -15.98 18.35
N ILE A 7 9.11 -15.62 17.34
CA ILE A 7 9.29 -16.07 15.95
C ILE A 7 8.85 -14.91 15.06
N GLY A 8 9.77 -14.38 14.25
CA GLY A 8 9.42 -13.40 13.23
C GLY A 8 10.53 -12.44 12.85
N ASN A 9 11.75 -12.92 12.59
CA ASN A 9 12.82 -12.10 11.99
C ASN A 9 13.68 -12.83 10.95
N ASP A 10 13.32 -14.04 10.52
CA ASP A 10 14.19 -14.86 9.65
C ASP A 10 13.91 -14.76 8.14
N LEU A 11 12.88 -14.03 7.71
CA LEU A 11 12.52 -13.94 6.29
C LEU A 11 13.09 -12.71 5.55
N GLU A 12 13.60 -11.71 6.27
CA GLU A 12 14.13 -10.49 5.63
C GLU A 12 15.62 -10.57 5.27
N ILE A 13 16.36 -11.55 5.80
CA ILE A 13 17.81 -11.67 5.56
C ILE A 13 18.11 -12.50 4.29
N SER A 14 17.18 -13.34 3.85
CA SER A 14 17.39 -14.28 2.73
C SER A 14 17.52 -13.60 1.36
N TRP A 15 16.80 -12.50 1.11
CA TRP A 15 16.81 -11.85 -0.21
C TRP A 15 18.02 -10.91 -0.44
N LYS A 16 18.67 -10.42 0.63
CA LYS A 16 19.84 -9.54 0.51
C LYS A 16 21.15 -10.28 0.23
N LEU A 17 21.23 -11.59 0.49
CA LEU A 17 22.45 -12.37 0.24
C LEU A 17 22.53 -12.96 -1.17
N SER A 18 21.40 -13.32 -1.81
CA SER A 18 21.44 -13.91 -3.15
C SER A 18 21.88 -12.93 -4.26
N PHE A 19 21.64 -11.62 -4.12
CA PHE A 19 22.06 -10.65 -5.15
C PHE A 19 23.55 -10.28 -5.10
N ARG A 20 24.23 -10.51 -3.97
CA ARG A 20 25.67 -10.22 -3.85
C ARG A 20 26.58 -11.34 -4.33
N VAL A 21 26.10 -12.59 -4.35
CA VAL A 21 26.95 -13.75 -4.69
C VAL A 21 26.93 -14.05 -6.20
N GLY A 22 25.83 -13.78 -6.90
CA GLY A 22 25.72 -14.03 -8.35
C GLY A 22 26.61 -13.13 -9.23
N VAL A 23 26.84 -11.88 -8.84
CA VAL A 23 27.65 -10.93 -9.62
C VAL A 23 29.16 -11.10 -9.34
N ALA A 24 29.52 -11.59 -8.15
CA ALA A 24 30.93 -11.77 -7.79
C ALA A 24 31.58 -12.98 -8.50
N LYS A 25 30.82 -14.05 -8.77
CA LYS A 25 31.35 -15.29 -9.36
C LYS A 25 31.55 -15.22 -10.88
N SER A 26 30.80 -14.36 -11.57
CA SER A 26 30.95 -14.16 -13.02
C SER A 26 32.18 -13.30 -13.39
N TRP A 27 32.63 -12.44 -12.47
CA TRP A 27 33.79 -11.56 -12.69
C TRP A 27 35.14 -12.21 -12.38
N SER A 28 35.19 -13.32 -11.64
CA SER A 28 36.45 -14.02 -11.32
C SER A 28 36.94 -14.96 -12.43
N GLU A 29 36.04 -15.51 -13.23
CA GLU A 29 36.37 -16.40 -14.36
C GLU A 29 36.85 -15.62 -15.59
N PHE A 30 36.37 -14.38 -15.79
CA PHE A 30 36.74 -13.56 -16.96
C PHE A 30 38.16 -12.96 -16.88
N ARG A 31 38.86 -13.06 -15.74
CA ARG A 31 40.22 -12.52 -15.57
C ARG A 31 41.36 -13.50 -15.83
N LYS A 32 41.09 -14.81 -15.99
CA LYS A 32 42.16 -15.83 -16.03
C LYS A 32 42.73 -16.18 -17.40
N THR A 33 42.21 -15.62 -18.50
CA THR A 33 42.62 -16.02 -19.87
C THR A 33 43.35 -14.94 -20.67
N ARG A 34 43.93 -13.92 -20.03
CA ARG A 34 44.67 -12.85 -20.75
C ARG A 34 46.06 -12.53 -20.20
N THR A 35 46.78 -13.54 -19.73
CA THR A 35 48.19 -13.42 -19.34
C THR A 35 49.05 -14.45 -20.06
N LYS A 36 49.19 -14.30 -21.38
CA LYS A 36 50.33 -14.86 -22.11
C LYS A 36 50.63 -13.93 -23.28
N ASN A 37 51.84 -13.38 -23.27
CA ASN A 37 52.45 -12.57 -24.31
C ASN A 37 52.00 -11.10 -24.39
N ARG A 38 52.48 -10.27 -23.46
CA ARG A 38 52.79 -8.87 -23.78
C ARG A 38 54.17 -8.53 -23.25
N ALA A 39 55.10 -8.35 -24.18
CA ALA A 39 56.33 -7.62 -23.94
C ALA A 39 55.98 -6.30 -23.25
N THR A 40 56.67 -5.98 -22.16
CA THR A 40 56.58 -4.68 -21.50
C THR A 40 57.12 -3.63 -22.47
N PRO A 41 56.30 -2.72 -23.01
CA PRO A 41 56.84 -1.60 -23.75
C PRO A 41 57.68 -0.75 -22.78
N PRO A 42 58.80 -0.17 -23.24
CA PRO A 42 59.61 0.70 -22.39
C PRO A 42 58.73 1.80 -21.81
N ALA A 43 58.90 2.09 -20.52
CA ALA A 43 58.20 3.16 -19.83
C ALA A 43 58.46 4.49 -20.55
N ARG A 44 57.58 4.84 -21.48
CA ARG A 44 57.54 6.17 -22.08
C ARG A 44 57.14 7.11 -20.97
N LYS A 45 58.00 8.08 -20.68
CA LYS A 45 57.67 9.24 -19.86
C LYS A 45 56.48 9.94 -20.54
N PHE A 46 55.26 9.69 -20.06
CA PHE A 46 54.07 10.37 -20.52
C PHE A 46 54.12 11.80 -19.97
N GLY A 47 54.73 12.70 -20.73
CA GLY A 47 54.50 14.13 -20.56
C GLY A 47 53.14 14.44 -21.16
N TYR A 48 52.14 14.60 -20.31
CA TYR A 48 50.85 15.15 -20.76
C TYR A 48 51.10 16.55 -21.29
N THR A 49 50.69 16.80 -22.52
CA THR A 49 50.79 18.14 -23.08
C THR A 49 49.79 19.05 -22.35
N LEU A 50 50.17 20.30 -22.08
CA LEU A 50 49.28 21.29 -21.43
C LEU A 50 47.90 21.38 -22.12
N VAL A 51 47.89 21.15 -23.43
CA VAL A 51 46.69 21.11 -24.26
C VAL A 51 45.76 19.95 -23.87
N GLU A 52 46.27 18.72 -23.70
CA GLU A 52 45.45 17.57 -23.30
C GLU A 52 44.83 17.74 -21.90
N ILE A 53 45.57 18.36 -20.98
CA ILE A 53 45.06 18.67 -19.63
C ILE A 53 43.91 19.68 -19.73
N SER A 54 44.06 20.72 -20.57
CA SER A 54 43.02 21.74 -20.76
C SER A 54 41.72 21.18 -21.35
N ILE A 55 41.83 20.29 -22.35
CA ILE A 55 40.68 19.66 -23.00
C ILE A 55 39.99 18.71 -22.03
N SER A 56 40.75 17.92 -21.28
CA SER A 56 40.21 16.98 -20.28
C SER A 56 39.46 17.73 -19.19
N ALA A 57 40.02 18.83 -18.67
CA ALA A 57 39.37 19.66 -17.66
C ALA A 57 38.03 20.25 -18.16
N LEU A 58 37.98 20.72 -19.41
CA LEU A 58 36.75 21.25 -20.01
C LEU A 58 35.64 20.18 -20.08
N ILE A 59 36.00 18.97 -20.51
CA ILE A 59 35.04 17.85 -20.60
C ILE A 59 34.52 17.48 -19.21
N PHE A 60 35.39 17.39 -18.19
CA PHE A 60 34.98 17.08 -16.83
C PHE A 60 34.03 18.13 -16.24
N ILE A 61 34.26 19.42 -16.50
CA ILE A 61 33.35 20.49 -16.07
C ILE A 61 32.00 20.35 -16.77
N LEU A 62 31.99 20.07 -18.07
CA LEU A 62 30.75 19.97 -18.85
C LEU A 62 29.91 18.77 -18.42
N VAL A 63 30.53 17.61 -18.22
CA VAL A 63 29.87 16.41 -17.69
C VAL A 63 29.39 16.63 -16.26
N GLY A 64 30.21 17.27 -15.40
CA GLY A 64 29.85 17.59 -14.03
C GLY A 64 28.63 18.52 -13.94
N LEU A 65 28.55 19.54 -14.81
CA LEU A 65 27.39 20.42 -14.90
C LEU A 65 26.13 19.69 -15.39
N MET A 66 26.27 18.77 -16.35
CA MET A 66 25.13 18.02 -16.88
C MET A 66 24.56 17.05 -15.83
N VAL A 67 25.43 16.33 -15.12
CA VAL A 67 25.05 15.42 -14.02
C VAL A 67 24.51 16.20 -12.82
N GLY A 68 25.11 17.34 -12.49
CA GLY A 68 24.64 18.21 -11.42
C GLY A 68 23.23 18.75 -11.68
N ARG A 69 22.92 19.12 -12.93
CA ARG A 69 21.58 19.58 -13.32
C ARG A 69 20.53 18.47 -13.29
N THR A 70 20.85 17.27 -13.75
CA THR A 70 19.89 16.15 -13.71
C THR A 70 19.63 15.69 -12.26
N LEU A 71 20.66 15.63 -11.41
CA LEU A 71 20.49 15.27 -10.00
C LEU A 71 19.71 16.32 -9.20
N THR A 72 19.88 17.61 -9.51
CA THR A 72 19.11 18.68 -8.86
C THR A 72 17.64 18.69 -9.30
N GLN A 73 17.34 18.41 -10.57
CA GLN A 73 15.96 18.23 -11.06
C GLN A 73 15.27 17.00 -10.44
N LEU A 74 16.01 15.92 -10.20
CA LEU A 74 15.48 14.74 -9.52
C LEU A 74 15.23 14.99 -8.02
N ARG A 75 16.08 15.78 -7.36
CA ARG A 75 15.92 16.11 -5.93
C ARG A 75 14.79 17.10 -5.66
N THR A 76 14.57 18.09 -6.52
CA THR A 76 13.45 19.04 -6.40
C THR A 76 12.09 18.42 -6.75
N SER A 77 12.08 17.27 -7.44
CA SER A 77 10.87 16.52 -7.79
C SER A 77 10.42 15.52 -6.73
N THR A 78 11.06 15.50 -5.54
CA THR A 78 10.58 14.72 -4.40
C THR A 78 9.31 15.39 -3.84
N GLN A 79 8.21 15.21 -4.56
CA GLN A 79 6.92 15.83 -4.26
C GLN A 79 6.43 15.38 -2.89
N PRO A 80 6.30 16.28 -1.89
CA PRO A 80 5.74 15.96 -0.57
C PRO A 80 4.24 15.56 -0.61
N GLY A 81 3.65 15.45 -1.81
CA GLY A 81 2.30 14.93 -2.02
C GLY A 81 2.23 13.45 -2.42
N LEU A 82 3.35 12.83 -2.85
CA LEU A 82 3.34 11.42 -3.26
C LEU A 82 3.22 10.49 -2.05
N SER A 83 3.92 10.78 -0.95
CA SER A 83 3.83 10.02 0.30
C SER A 83 2.39 9.94 0.81
N ASP A 84 1.69 11.07 0.83
CA ASP A 84 0.36 11.16 1.42
C ASP A 84 -0.70 10.46 0.56
N ARG A 85 -0.53 10.49 -0.76
CA ARG A 85 -1.36 9.69 -1.68
C ARG A 85 -1.15 8.20 -1.47
N LEU A 86 0.09 7.77 -1.26
CA LEU A 86 0.40 6.36 -0.99
C LEU A 86 -0.17 5.90 0.36
N ILE A 87 -0.11 6.75 1.39
CA ILE A 87 -0.73 6.47 2.70
C ILE A 87 -2.23 6.29 2.53
N LEU A 88 -2.91 7.19 1.82
CA LEU A 88 -4.36 7.08 1.57
C LEU A 88 -4.73 5.81 0.78
N GLN A 89 -3.91 5.43 -0.19
CA GLN A 89 -4.12 4.19 -0.93
C GLN A 89 -3.95 2.96 -0.05
N MET A 90 -2.96 2.98 0.85
CA MET A 90 -2.74 1.90 1.81
C MET A 90 -3.90 1.79 2.80
N ASP A 91 -4.35 2.92 3.36
CA ASP A 91 -5.50 2.97 4.26
C ASP A 91 -6.77 2.50 3.58
N ALA A 92 -6.99 2.90 2.32
CA ALA A 92 -8.12 2.45 1.51
C ALA A 92 -8.10 0.93 1.27
N ARG A 93 -6.93 0.37 0.98
CA ARG A 93 -6.77 -1.09 0.79
C ARG A 93 -7.07 -1.84 2.07
N LYS A 94 -6.47 -1.42 3.19
CA LYS A 94 -6.74 -2.01 4.51
C LYS A 94 -8.23 -1.97 4.86
N SER A 95 -8.87 -0.84 4.58
CA SER A 95 -10.31 -0.64 4.75
C SER A 95 -11.13 -1.61 3.90
N ALA A 96 -10.78 -1.76 2.63
CA ALA A 96 -11.44 -2.67 1.72
C ALA A 96 -11.27 -4.14 2.17
N ASP A 97 -10.09 -4.51 2.67
CA ASP A 97 -9.81 -5.85 3.19
C ASP A 97 -10.64 -6.14 4.45
N GLU A 98 -10.74 -5.19 5.39
CA GLU A 98 -11.57 -5.34 6.60
C GLU A 98 -13.06 -5.46 6.26
N ILE A 99 -13.58 -4.63 5.34
CA ILE A 99 -14.97 -4.74 4.87
C ILE A 99 -15.19 -6.09 4.16
N THR A 100 -14.25 -6.50 3.31
CA THR A 100 -14.31 -7.77 2.59
C THR A 100 -14.35 -8.94 3.56
N LYS A 101 -13.54 -8.91 4.61
CA LYS A 101 -13.53 -9.92 5.65
C LYS A 101 -14.90 -10.01 6.34
N ILE A 102 -15.44 -8.89 6.81
CA ILE A 102 -16.73 -8.85 7.52
C ILE A 102 -17.87 -9.37 6.64
N ILE A 103 -17.93 -8.96 5.36
CA ILE A 103 -18.97 -9.40 4.44
C ILE A 103 -18.82 -10.89 4.11
N ARG A 104 -17.59 -11.39 3.95
CA ARG A 104 -17.35 -12.83 3.69
C ARG A 104 -17.68 -13.72 4.87
N GLU A 105 -17.44 -13.25 6.10
CA GLU A 105 -17.76 -13.96 7.34
C GLU A 105 -19.26 -13.93 7.66
N SER A 106 -20.02 -13.03 7.05
CA SER A 106 -21.47 -12.95 7.23
C SER A 106 -22.18 -14.07 6.49
N GLY A 107 -23.30 -14.57 7.02
CA GLY A 107 -24.11 -15.61 6.38
C GLY A 107 -25.17 -15.06 5.41
N GLU A 108 -25.75 -13.89 5.69
CA GLU A 108 -26.86 -13.33 4.89
C GLU A 108 -26.78 -11.80 4.82
N ILE A 109 -27.08 -11.23 3.64
CA ILE A 109 -27.29 -9.78 3.47
C ILE A 109 -28.78 -9.48 3.68
N VAL A 110 -29.10 -8.72 4.73
CA VAL A 110 -30.49 -8.31 5.03
C VAL A 110 -30.85 -7.02 4.30
N ARG A 111 -29.92 -6.07 4.22
CA ARG A 111 -30.07 -4.79 3.49
C ARG A 111 -28.71 -4.36 2.93
N PRO A 112 -28.63 -3.80 1.71
CA PRO A 112 -29.73 -3.45 0.80
C PRO A 112 -30.37 -4.68 0.13
N PHE A 113 -31.60 -4.53 -0.38
CA PHE A 113 -32.22 -5.56 -1.21
C PHE A 113 -31.54 -5.66 -2.58
N ILE A 114 -31.77 -6.76 -3.30
CA ILE A 114 -31.19 -7.01 -4.62
C ILE A 114 -31.53 -5.86 -5.58
N GLY A 115 -30.51 -5.24 -6.17
CA GLY A 115 -30.64 -4.07 -7.05
C GLY A 115 -30.80 -2.73 -6.32
N GLU A 116 -30.92 -2.72 -4.99
CA GLU A 116 -30.97 -1.51 -4.17
C GLU A 116 -29.55 -1.03 -3.80
N THR A 117 -29.38 0.29 -3.76
CA THR A 117 -28.19 0.95 -3.22
C THR A 117 -28.52 1.65 -1.91
N SER A 118 -27.77 1.36 -0.85
CA SER A 118 -27.95 1.93 0.49
C SER A 118 -26.65 2.52 1.04
N PRO A 119 -26.69 3.59 1.86
CA PRO A 119 -25.51 4.12 2.56
C PRO A 119 -25.07 3.27 3.77
N TYR A 120 -25.86 2.25 4.14
CA TYR A 120 -25.56 1.30 5.20
C TYR A 120 -25.79 -0.14 4.73
N LEU A 121 -25.14 -1.08 5.39
CA LEU A 121 -25.23 -2.51 5.10
C LEU A 121 -25.64 -3.23 6.39
N VAL A 122 -26.69 -4.03 6.31
CA VAL A 122 -27.13 -4.90 7.41
C VAL A 122 -26.90 -6.33 6.98
N LEU A 123 -26.15 -7.04 7.81
CA LEU A 123 -25.74 -8.42 7.61
C LEU A 123 -26.22 -9.24 8.81
N LYS A 124 -26.41 -10.54 8.59
CA LYS A 124 -26.47 -11.51 9.68
C LYS A 124 -25.24 -12.38 9.64
N ASP A 125 -24.66 -12.57 10.81
CA ASP A 125 -23.59 -13.54 11.03
C ASP A 125 -24.13 -14.98 10.99
N VAL A 126 -23.25 -15.98 10.92
CA VAL A 126 -23.57 -17.42 10.98
C VAL A 126 -24.27 -17.79 12.29
N ILE A 127 -23.97 -17.06 13.38
CA ILE A 127 -24.61 -17.22 14.70
C ILE A 127 -25.92 -16.40 14.79
N ASN A 128 -26.41 -15.85 13.67
CA ASN A 128 -27.62 -15.03 13.58
C ASN A 128 -27.57 -13.74 14.42
N ASN A 129 -26.38 -13.19 14.64
CA ASN A 129 -26.19 -11.84 15.18
C ASN A 129 -26.36 -10.81 14.06
N VAL A 130 -26.94 -9.65 14.38
CA VAL A 130 -27.15 -8.59 13.39
C VAL A 130 -25.93 -7.67 13.38
N CYS A 131 -25.27 -7.62 12.24
CA CYS A 131 -24.11 -6.78 11.99
C CYS A 131 -24.51 -5.58 11.12
N ILE A 132 -24.19 -4.37 11.56
CA ILE A 132 -24.54 -3.14 10.85
C ILE A 132 -23.26 -2.37 10.52
N LEU A 133 -23.03 -2.10 9.23
CA LEU A 133 -22.02 -1.15 8.79
C LEU A 133 -22.71 0.15 8.38
N TYR A 134 -22.30 1.25 9.01
CA TYR A 134 -22.85 2.58 8.72
C TYR A 134 -21.79 3.67 8.87
N LEU A 135 -22.07 4.82 8.29
CA LEU A 135 -21.24 6.01 8.44
C LEU A 135 -21.73 6.84 9.64
N ASP A 136 -20.81 7.12 10.55
CA ASP A 136 -21.02 8.07 11.65
C ASP A 136 -20.18 9.33 11.39
N ASN A 137 -20.61 10.47 11.93
CA ASN A 137 -19.92 11.73 11.71
C ASN A 137 -18.58 11.75 12.45
N ASP A 138 -17.52 12.23 11.79
CA ASP A 138 -16.19 12.36 12.39
C ASP A 138 -15.84 13.84 12.52
N GLU A 139 -16.21 14.45 13.65
CA GLU A 139 -15.99 15.87 13.90
C GLU A 139 -14.51 16.25 13.97
N GLU A 140 -13.66 15.37 14.51
CA GLU A 140 -12.22 15.64 14.68
C GLU A 140 -11.57 15.79 13.30
N THR A 141 -11.74 14.76 12.46
CA THR A 141 -11.14 14.72 11.13
C THR A 141 -11.78 15.75 10.19
N SER A 142 -13.07 16.01 10.35
CA SER A 142 -13.78 17.02 9.57
C SER A 142 -13.27 18.44 9.84
N LYS A 143 -12.98 18.78 11.12
CA LYS A 143 -12.42 20.08 11.51
C LYS A 143 -11.02 20.27 10.94
N ILE A 144 -10.18 19.24 11.00
CA ILE A 144 -8.81 19.29 10.47
C ILE A 144 -8.81 19.47 8.96
N CYS A 145 -9.66 18.71 8.24
CA CYS A 145 -9.69 18.74 6.78
C CYS A 145 -10.54 19.87 6.18
N ASN A 146 -11.29 20.60 7.01
CA ASN A 146 -12.32 21.56 6.60
C ASN A 146 -13.29 20.99 5.54
N LYS A 147 -13.63 19.70 5.70
CA LYS A 147 -14.53 18.94 4.81
C LYS A 147 -15.42 18.07 5.68
N LYS A 148 -16.65 17.80 5.24
CA LYS A 148 -17.53 16.85 5.93
C LYS A 148 -17.02 15.42 5.70
N LEU A 149 -16.46 14.82 6.74
CA LEU A 149 -15.90 13.47 6.74
C LEU A 149 -16.60 12.61 7.78
N PHE A 150 -16.70 11.33 7.46
CA PHE A 150 -17.34 10.31 8.26
C PHE A 150 -16.32 9.24 8.65
N LYS A 151 -16.68 8.49 9.69
CA LYS A 151 -15.99 7.25 10.08
C LYS A 151 -16.93 6.08 9.79
N LEU A 152 -16.37 5.00 9.26
CA LEU A 152 -17.08 3.76 9.05
C LEU A 152 -17.11 2.98 10.36
N VAL A 153 -18.31 2.76 10.87
CA VAL A 153 -18.56 2.04 12.11
C VAL A 153 -19.17 0.69 11.78
N PHE A 154 -18.61 -0.35 12.41
CA PHE A 154 -19.16 -1.68 12.47
C PHE A 154 -19.78 -1.89 13.84
N TYR A 155 -21.04 -2.29 13.88
CA TYR A 155 -21.77 -2.56 15.11
C TYR A 155 -22.31 -3.99 15.07
N VAL A 156 -22.09 -4.72 16.16
CA VAL A 156 -22.66 -6.06 16.34
C VAL A 156 -23.76 -5.96 17.39
N GLY A 157 -24.99 -6.19 16.96
CA GLY A 157 -26.16 -6.22 17.83
C GLY A 157 -26.39 -7.62 18.38
N ASN A 158 -26.46 -7.72 19.70
CA ASN A 158 -27.00 -8.90 20.38
C ASN A 158 -28.54 -8.94 20.22
N GLN A 159 -29.12 -10.14 20.21
CA GLN A 159 -30.57 -10.37 20.04
C GLN A 159 -31.46 -9.63 21.06
N SER A 160 -30.87 -9.10 22.14
CA SER A 160 -31.53 -8.32 23.18
C SER A 160 -31.97 -6.92 22.73
N GLY A 161 -31.61 -6.46 21.53
CA GLY A 161 -32.06 -5.17 20.96
C GLY A 161 -31.54 -3.91 21.67
N SER A 162 -30.67 -4.06 22.68
CA SER A 162 -30.08 -2.93 23.39
C SER A 162 -28.83 -2.44 22.65
N PHE A 163 -28.87 -1.18 22.22
CA PHE A 163 -27.72 -0.52 21.64
C PHE A 163 -26.68 -0.21 22.72
N LYS A 164 -25.48 -0.79 22.58
CA LYS A 164 -24.34 -0.50 23.43
C LYS A 164 -23.22 0.10 22.60
N LYS A 165 -22.66 1.21 23.06
CA LYS A 165 -21.55 1.90 22.38
C LYS A 165 -20.26 1.06 22.38
N GLU A 166 -20.11 0.18 23.36
CA GLU A 166 -18.96 -0.72 23.52
C GLU A 166 -18.85 -1.75 22.38
N ASP A 167 -19.98 -2.13 21.78
CA ASP A 167 -20.03 -3.10 20.68
C ASP A 167 -19.74 -2.43 19.30
N GLN A 168 -19.37 -1.15 19.31
CA GLN A 168 -18.98 -0.42 18.11
C GLN A 168 -17.48 -0.52 17.87
N ARG A 169 -17.11 -0.94 16.67
CA ARG A 169 -15.75 -0.92 16.17
C ARG A 169 -15.64 0.08 15.02
N ILE A 170 -14.71 1.02 15.15
CA ILE A 170 -14.37 1.92 14.04
C ILE A 170 -13.41 1.17 13.11
N LEU A 171 -13.81 1.00 11.85
CA LEU A 171 -12.97 0.35 10.83
C LEU A 171 -12.07 1.38 10.15
N VAL A 172 -12.65 2.52 9.77
CA VAL A 172 -12.03 3.49 8.87
C VAL A 172 -12.42 4.89 9.26
N ARG A 173 -11.49 5.84 9.18
CA ARG A 173 -11.76 7.28 9.31
C ARG A 173 -11.60 7.97 7.95
N SER A 174 -12.01 9.23 7.86
CA SER A 174 -11.81 10.06 6.65
C SER A 174 -12.60 9.58 5.42
N VAL A 175 -13.77 8.97 5.63
CA VAL A 175 -14.65 8.54 4.55
C VAL A 175 -15.55 9.71 4.13
N LYS A 176 -15.50 10.10 2.87
CA LYS A 176 -16.38 11.15 2.30
C LYS A 176 -17.73 10.57 1.87
N ARG A 177 -17.72 9.39 1.25
CA ARG A 177 -18.91 8.71 0.75
C ARG A 177 -18.70 7.20 0.80
N LEU A 178 -19.75 6.47 1.18
CA LEU A 178 -19.80 5.01 1.13
C LEU A 178 -21.20 4.61 0.67
N THR A 179 -21.27 3.69 -0.28
CA THR A 179 -22.52 3.12 -0.77
C THR A 179 -22.35 1.63 -1.01
N PHE A 180 -23.32 0.87 -0.57
CA PHE A 180 -23.44 -0.57 -0.75
C PHE A 180 -24.54 -0.83 -1.76
N THR A 181 -24.28 -1.65 -2.77
CA THR A 181 -25.27 -2.06 -3.77
C THR A 181 -25.34 -3.57 -3.76
N SER A 182 -26.50 -4.16 -3.46
CA SER A 182 -26.65 -5.61 -3.55
C SER A 182 -26.80 -5.99 -5.02
N VAL A 183 -25.88 -6.82 -5.50
CA VAL A 183 -25.88 -7.33 -6.88
C VAL A 183 -26.62 -8.66 -6.95
N SER A 184 -26.49 -9.47 -5.89
CA SER A 184 -27.18 -10.75 -5.72
C SER A 184 -27.49 -10.99 -4.23
N PRO A 185 -28.27 -12.02 -3.87
CA PRO A 185 -28.53 -12.37 -2.47
C PRO A 185 -27.24 -12.61 -1.66
N PHE A 186 -26.17 -13.01 -2.34
CA PHE A 186 -24.88 -13.37 -1.75
C PHE A 186 -23.76 -12.43 -2.15
N SER A 187 -24.04 -11.29 -2.80
CA SER A 187 -22.98 -10.37 -3.20
C SER A 187 -23.36 -8.90 -3.11
N VAL A 188 -22.41 -8.10 -2.63
CA VAL A 188 -22.50 -6.65 -2.51
C VAL A 188 -21.34 -5.98 -3.22
N SER A 189 -21.65 -4.98 -4.02
CA SER A 189 -20.68 -4.00 -4.50
C SER A 189 -20.56 -2.85 -3.50
N VAL A 190 -19.34 -2.58 -3.06
CA VAL A 190 -19.00 -1.50 -2.14
C VAL A 190 -18.25 -0.43 -2.92
N ASN A 191 -18.79 0.78 -2.91
CA ASN A 191 -18.16 1.96 -3.48
C ASN A 191 -17.86 2.95 -2.36
N ALA A 192 -16.59 3.24 -2.14
CA ALA A 192 -16.13 4.10 -1.07
C ALA A 192 -15.20 5.19 -1.62
N THR A 193 -15.35 6.40 -1.09
CA THR A 193 -14.48 7.54 -1.37
C THR A 193 -13.89 8.02 -0.06
N LEU A 194 -12.57 7.89 0.10
CA LEU A 194 -11.83 8.50 1.20
C LEU A 194 -11.32 9.87 0.76
N ALA A 195 -11.20 10.78 1.72
CA ALA A 195 -10.70 12.12 1.47
C ALA A 195 -9.75 12.57 2.57
N ASN A 196 -8.73 13.31 2.19
CA ASN A 196 -7.77 13.95 3.08
C ASN A 196 -7.56 15.41 2.64
N LEU A 197 -6.66 16.10 3.33
CA LEU A 197 -6.19 17.44 3.01
C LEU A 197 -5.70 17.56 1.56
N LYS A 198 -4.89 16.58 1.10
CA LYS A 198 -4.18 16.64 -0.18
C LYS A 198 -4.90 16.00 -1.37
N GLY A 199 -6.02 15.31 -1.15
CA GLY A 199 -6.73 14.63 -2.24
C GLY A 199 -7.83 13.67 -1.79
N GLU A 200 -8.44 13.02 -2.78
CA GLU A 200 -9.49 12.02 -2.60
C GLU A 200 -9.07 10.72 -3.30
N PHE A 201 -9.47 9.59 -2.74
CA PHE A 201 -9.22 8.28 -3.30
C PHE A 201 -10.52 7.47 -3.28
N GLN A 202 -10.89 6.93 -4.44
CA GLN A 202 -12.09 6.13 -4.59
C GLN A 202 -11.70 4.69 -4.89
N PHE A 203 -12.39 3.76 -4.24
CA PHE A 203 -12.29 2.34 -4.59
C PHE A 203 -13.68 1.73 -4.75
N LEU A 204 -13.73 0.74 -5.62
CA LEU A 204 -14.88 -0.10 -5.88
C LEU A 204 -14.43 -1.55 -5.66
N THR A 205 -15.16 -2.28 -4.83
CA THR A 205 -14.92 -3.71 -4.65
C THR A 205 -16.23 -4.47 -4.75
N HIS A 206 -16.18 -5.66 -5.34
CA HIS A 206 -17.30 -6.57 -5.40
C HIS A 206 -17.01 -7.76 -4.50
N ILE A 207 -17.86 -7.98 -3.52
CA ILE A 207 -17.63 -8.96 -2.46
C ILE A 207 -18.80 -9.95 -2.46
N GLY A 208 -18.48 -11.23 -2.60
CA GLY A 208 -19.41 -12.32 -2.35
C GLY A 208 -19.28 -12.82 -0.92
N ILE A 209 -20.39 -13.26 -0.34
CA ILE A 209 -20.44 -14.08 0.87
C ILE A 209 -19.87 -15.46 0.53
N MET A 210 -19.09 -16.04 1.44
CA MET A 210 -18.70 -17.44 1.34
C MET A 210 -19.77 -18.30 2.02
N ASN A 211 -20.53 -19.07 1.23
CA ASN A 211 -21.39 -20.09 1.79
C ASN A 211 -20.49 -21.19 2.38
N LEU A 212 -20.63 -21.47 3.69
CA LEU A 212 -19.93 -22.57 4.34
C LEU A 212 -20.36 -23.95 3.83
N GLU A 213 -21.42 -24.03 3.02
CA GLU A 213 -21.94 -25.29 2.45
C GLU A 213 -21.03 -25.86 1.34
N ASP A 214 -20.24 -25.04 0.65
CA ASP A 214 -19.35 -25.50 -0.45
C ASP A 214 -18.01 -26.10 0.04
N LEU A 215 -17.85 -26.32 1.35
CA LEU A 215 -16.61 -26.81 1.99
C LEU A 215 -16.73 -28.22 2.61
N GLN A 216 -17.82 -28.94 2.32
CA GLN A 216 -18.00 -30.37 2.68
C GLN A 216 -17.84 -31.27 1.45
#